data_AF-A0A377E554-F1
#
_entry.id   AF-A0A377E554-F1
#
_cell.length_a   1.000
_cell.length_b   1.000
_cell.length_c   1.000
_cell.angle_alpha   90.00
_cell.angle_beta   90.00
_cell.angle_gamma   90.00
#
_symmetry.space_group_name_H-M   'P 1'
#
loop_
_entity.id
_entity.type
_entity.pdbx_description
1 polymer ?
#
loop_
_entity_poly.entity_id
_entity_poly.type
_entity_poly.pdbx_seq_one_letter_code
_entity_poly.pdbx_strand_id
1 'polypeptide(L)'
;MFKYNDAGVDTKQLEGQSDLGFAGFRVFKAPELARRDVVSFLGASYFRAVDDTYQYGLSARGLAIDTYTDSKEEFPDFTAFWFDTVKPGATTFTVYALLDSASITGAYKFTIHCEKSQVIMDVENHLYARKDIKQLALRR
;
A
#
# COMPACT_ATOMS: atom_id res chain seq x y z
N MET A 1 19.71 5.26 -4.26
CA MET A 1 18.61 4.77 -3.40
C MET A 1 18.57 3.25 -3.32
N PHE A 2 19.03 2.53 -4.36
CA PHE A 2 19.17 1.07 -4.33
C PHE A 2 20.59 0.64 -4.73
N LYS A 3 21.07 -0.48 -4.19
CA LYS A 3 22.32 -1.14 -4.60
C LYS A 3 21.92 -2.49 -5.22
N TYR A 4 22.22 -2.68 -6.50
CA TYR A 4 21.83 -3.89 -7.25
C TYR A 4 22.97 -4.91 -7.39
N ASN A 5 24.17 -4.59 -6.91
CA ASN A 5 25.32 -5.49 -6.95
C ASN A 5 25.00 -6.77 -6.18
N ASP A 6 25.33 -7.91 -6.77
CA ASP A 6 25.11 -9.26 -6.22
C ASP A 6 23.63 -9.69 -6.08
N ALA A 7 22.68 -8.94 -6.64
CA ALA A 7 21.26 -9.29 -6.63
C ALA A 7 20.88 -10.38 -7.67
N GLY A 8 21.82 -10.82 -8.51
CA GLY A 8 21.55 -11.78 -9.60
C GLY A 8 20.67 -11.22 -10.73
N VAL A 9 20.43 -9.91 -10.73
CA VAL A 9 19.66 -9.20 -11.76
C VAL A 9 20.57 -8.87 -12.94
N ASP A 10 20.11 -9.12 -14.16
CA ASP A 10 20.79 -8.68 -15.37
C ASP A 10 20.67 -7.15 -15.51
N THR A 11 21.66 -6.44 -15.01
CA THR A 11 21.68 -4.97 -14.98
C THR A 11 21.72 -4.34 -16.36
N LYS A 12 22.04 -5.10 -17.42
CA LYS A 12 21.95 -4.62 -18.82
C LYS A 12 20.53 -4.24 -19.21
N GLN A 13 19.53 -4.90 -18.64
CA GLN A 13 18.11 -4.57 -18.87
C GLN A 13 17.74 -3.18 -18.33
N LEU A 14 18.56 -2.64 -17.43
CA LEU A 14 18.34 -1.34 -16.79
C LEU A 14 19.13 -0.22 -17.49
N GLU A 15 20.01 -0.54 -18.44
CA GLU A 15 20.76 0.45 -19.22
C GLU A 15 19.80 1.34 -20.01
N GLY A 16 19.97 2.66 -19.90
CA GLY A 16 19.10 3.65 -20.56
C GLY A 16 17.76 3.91 -19.84
N GLN A 17 17.41 3.15 -18.80
CA GLN A 17 16.25 3.46 -17.95
C GLN A 17 16.66 4.42 -16.83
N SER A 18 16.19 5.67 -16.92
CA SER A 18 16.47 6.69 -15.90
C SER A 18 15.56 6.59 -14.67
N ASP A 19 14.40 5.93 -14.81
CA ASP A 19 13.43 5.74 -13.74
C ASP A 19 12.71 4.40 -13.90
N LEU A 20 12.80 3.56 -12.87
CA LEU A 20 12.10 2.27 -12.77
C LEU A 20 10.81 2.39 -11.96
N GLY A 21 10.52 3.58 -11.42
CA GLY A 21 9.45 3.83 -10.48
C GLY A 21 9.69 3.19 -9.11
N PHE A 22 8.66 3.24 -8.28
CA PHE A 22 8.61 2.59 -6.98
C PHE A 22 7.52 1.53 -6.97
N ALA A 23 7.82 0.34 -6.42
CA ALA A 23 6.84 -0.73 -6.25
C ALA A 23 5.85 -0.47 -5.09
N GLY A 24 6.17 0.49 -4.22
CA GLY A 24 5.40 0.80 -3.01
C GLY A 24 6.22 1.65 -2.04
N PHE A 25 5.75 1.78 -0.80
CA PHE A 25 6.44 2.55 0.23
C PHE A 25 6.35 1.90 1.61
N ARG A 26 7.23 2.35 2.50
CA ARG A 26 7.28 1.97 3.91
C ARG A 26 7.37 3.21 4.78
N VAL A 27 6.82 3.12 5.98
CA VAL A 27 6.79 4.22 6.96
C VAL A 27 7.60 3.80 8.16
N PHE A 28 8.43 4.70 8.65
CA PHE A 28 9.24 4.53 9.84
C PHE A 28 8.79 5.53 10.90
N LYS A 29 8.94 5.18 12.17
CA LYS A 29 8.53 6.01 13.31
C LYS A 29 9.70 6.18 14.28
N ALA A 30 9.93 7.44 14.69
CA ALA A 30 10.95 7.75 15.69
C ALA A 30 10.68 6.99 17.01
N PRO A 31 11.74 6.50 17.70
CA PRO A 31 13.16 6.79 17.46
C PRO A 31 13.83 5.88 16.39
N GLU A 32 13.16 4.83 15.92
CA GLU A 32 13.75 3.85 14.99
C GLU A 32 13.39 4.21 13.54
N LEU A 33 14.23 5.03 12.90
CA LEU A 33 13.97 5.60 11.58
C LEU A 33 14.60 4.83 10.41
N ALA A 34 15.34 3.74 10.67
CA ALA A 34 16.11 3.06 9.62
C ALA A 34 15.95 1.53 9.63
N ARG A 35 15.73 0.91 10.79
CA ARG A 35 15.77 -0.55 10.89
C ARG A 35 14.41 -1.23 10.88
N ARG A 36 13.38 -0.59 11.46
CA ARG A 36 12.05 -1.18 11.61
C ARG A 36 10.97 -0.25 11.10
N ASP A 37 10.33 -0.64 10.03
CA ASP A 37 9.13 -0.01 9.51
C ASP A 37 7.88 -0.39 10.32
N VAL A 38 6.91 0.51 10.35
CA VAL A 38 5.63 0.33 11.06
C VAL A 38 4.45 0.11 10.12
N VAL A 39 4.59 0.51 8.86
CA VAL A 39 3.59 0.37 7.80
C VAL A 39 4.28 0.06 6.48
N SER A 40 3.67 -0.81 5.67
CA SER A 40 4.12 -1.12 4.32
C SER A 40 2.93 -1.25 3.37
N PHE A 41 3.01 -0.55 2.24
CA PHE A 41 2.12 -0.69 1.08
C PHE A 41 2.95 -1.27 -0.06
N LEU A 42 2.59 -2.45 -0.57
CA LEU A 42 3.36 -3.13 -1.61
C LEU A 42 2.54 -4.24 -2.28
N GLY A 43 2.47 -4.18 -3.62
CA GLY A 43 1.83 -5.19 -4.46
C GLY A 43 0.30 -5.10 -4.43
N ALA A 44 -0.34 -5.06 -5.60
CA ALA A 44 -1.78 -4.85 -5.73
C ALA A 44 -2.29 -3.74 -4.78
N SER A 45 -3.43 -3.95 -4.14
CA SER A 45 -3.99 -3.06 -3.13
C SER A 45 -3.67 -3.49 -1.70
N TYR A 46 -2.55 -4.22 -1.49
CA TYR A 46 -2.19 -4.72 -0.16
C TYR A 46 -1.48 -3.67 0.69
N PHE A 47 -1.79 -3.72 1.98
CA PHE A 47 -1.10 -2.96 3.00
C PHE A 47 -1.07 -3.72 4.32
N ARG A 48 -0.07 -3.40 5.15
CA ARG A 48 0.18 -4.06 6.43
C ARG A 48 0.76 -3.07 7.42
N ALA A 49 0.51 -3.34 8.69
CA ALA A 49 1.05 -2.59 9.80
C ALA A 49 1.50 -3.54 10.91
N VAL A 50 2.26 -3.02 11.85
CA VAL A 50 2.77 -3.75 13.02
C VAL A 50 2.29 -3.11 14.32
N ASP A 51 2.36 -3.86 15.40
CA ASP A 51 2.26 -3.36 16.77
C ASP A 51 3.66 -3.14 17.38
N ASP A 52 3.74 -2.93 18.69
CA ASP A 52 5.02 -2.75 19.40
C ASP A 52 5.97 -3.97 19.37
N THR A 53 5.51 -5.13 18.90
CA THR A 53 6.38 -6.28 18.65
C THR A 53 7.19 -6.13 17.35
N TYR A 54 6.77 -5.22 16.46
CA TYR A 54 7.30 -5.04 15.10
C TYR A 54 7.16 -6.28 14.21
N GLN A 55 6.34 -7.25 14.61
CA GLN A 55 6.05 -8.40 13.79
C GLN A 55 4.95 -8.04 12.79
N TYR A 56 5.20 -8.31 11.51
CA TYR A 56 4.14 -8.24 10.52
C TYR A 56 3.10 -9.33 10.78
N GLY A 57 1.87 -8.89 11.06
CA GLY A 57 0.70 -9.74 11.14
C GLY A 57 0.01 -9.92 9.79
N LEU A 58 -1.32 -9.96 9.81
CA LEU A 58 -2.15 -10.10 8.61
C LEU A 58 -1.98 -8.89 7.67
N SER A 59 -2.02 -9.15 6.37
CA SER A 59 -2.16 -8.09 5.36
C SER A 59 -3.64 -7.78 5.13
N ALA A 60 -3.95 -6.50 4.96
CA ALA A 60 -5.23 -6.05 4.45
C ALA A 60 -5.13 -5.80 2.94
N ARG A 61 -6.27 -5.83 2.25
CA ARG A 61 -6.42 -5.37 0.87
C ARG A 61 -7.39 -4.19 0.87
N GLY A 62 -7.12 -3.20 0.02
CA GLY A 62 -8.06 -2.12 -0.26
C GLY A 62 -9.37 -2.67 -0.82
N LEU A 63 -9.27 -3.65 -1.73
CA LEU A 63 -10.42 -4.27 -2.36
C LEU A 63 -10.12 -5.71 -2.80
N ALA A 64 -11.10 -6.59 -2.67
CA ALA A 64 -11.08 -7.93 -3.27
C ALA A 64 -12.31 -8.12 -4.16
N ILE A 65 -12.08 -8.63 -5.37
CA ILE A 65 -13.10 -8.77 -6.42
C ILE A 65 -13.17 -10.22 -6.85
N ASP A 66 -14.38 -10.78 -6.81
CA ASP A 66 -14.68 -12.13 -7.29
C ASP A 66 -13.82 -13.24 -6.65
N THR A 67 -13.26 -12.99 -5.45
CA THR A 67 -12.53 -13.98 -4.66
C THR A 67 -13.43 -15.16 -4.31
N TYR A 68 -12.98 -16.38 -4.61
CA TYR A 68 -13.71 -17.64 -4.34
C TYR A 68 -15.09 -17.72 -5.02
N THR A 69 -15.21 -17.10 -6.21
CA THR A 69 -16.37 -17.25 -7.10
C THR A 69 -16.11 -18.28 -8.19
N ASP A 70 -17.08 -18.48 -9.09
CA ASP A 70 -16.96 -19.25 -10.33
C ASP A 70 -16.19 -18.49 -11.44
N SER A 71 -15.87 -17.21 -11.22
CA SER A 71 -15.07 -16.35 -12.09
C SER A 71 -13.64 -16.17 -11.58
N LYS A 72 -12.75 -15.68 -12.46
CA LYS A 72 -11.36 -15.38 -12.11
C LYS A 72 -11.31 -14.21 -11.12
N GLU A 73 -10.63 -14.41 -10.00
CA GLU A 73 -10.35 -13.34 -9.03
C GLU A 73 -9.56 -12.20 -9.69
N GLU A 74 -10.00 -10.97 -9.45
CA GLU A 74 -9.32 -9.76 -9.88
C GLU A 74 -8.63 -9.09 -8.69
N PHE A 75 -7.39 -8.64 -8.91
CA PHE A 75 -6.55 -8.00 -7.91
C PHE A 75 -6.31 -6.55 -8.32
N PRO A 76 -7.09 -5.58 -7.79
CA PRO A 76 -6.86 -4.17 -8.05
C PRO A 76 -5.54 -3.68 -7.46
N ASP A 77 -4.88 -2.75 -8.14
CA ASP A 77 -3.62 -2.14 -7.74
C ASP A 77 -3.84 -0.75 -7.13
N PHE A 78 -3.04 -0.40 -6.12
CA PHE A 78 -2.81 1.01 -5.81
C PHE A 78 -1.73 1.57 -6.74
N THR A 79 -2.13 2.42 -7.69
CA THR A 79 -1.27 2.88 -8.79
C THR A 79 -0.60 4.22 -8.52
N ALA A 80 -1.14 5.02 -7.61
CA ALA A 80 -0.58 6.31 -7.23
C ALA A 80 -0.87 6.63 -5.76
N PHE A 81 0.05 7.38 -5.14
CA PHE A 81 -0.04 7.81 -3.74
C PHE A 81 0.27 9.29 -3.59
N TRP A 82 -0.46 9.97 -2.71
CA TRP A 82 -0.20 11.35 -2.30
C TRP A 82 -0.15 11.45 -0.79
N PHE A 83 0.81 12.20 -0.27
CA PHE A 83 1.07 12.32 1.17
C PHE A 83 0.82 13.75 1.62
N ASP A 84 0.07 13.91 2.71
CA ASP A 84 0.00 15.19 3.40
C ASP A 84 1.34 15.46 4.11
N THR A 85 1.82 16.69 4.00
CA THR A 85 3.01 17.12 4.74
C THR A 85 2.65 17.34 6.20
N VAL A 86 3.27 16.58 7.10
CA VAL A 86 3.02 16.68 8.54
C VAL A 86 4.02 17.60 9.23
N LYS A 87 3.61 18.14 10.39
CA LYS A 87 4.50 18.90 11.27
C LYS A 87 5.56 17.99 11.90
N PRO A 88 6.76 18.51 12.22
CA PRO A 88 7.76 17.76 12.98
C PRO A 88 7.17 17.18 14.27
N GLY A 89 7.44 15.90 14.52
CA GLY A 89 6.96 15.18 15.71
C GLY A 89 5.51 14.65 15.62
N ALA A 90 4.79 14.89 14.51
CA ALA A 90 3.48 14.30 14.30
C ALA A 90 3.57 12.76 14.22
N THR A 91 2.62 12.08 14.85
CA THR A 91 2.47 10.61 14.80
C THR A 91 1.30 10.16 13.94
N THR A 92 0.57 11.11 13.36
CA THR A 92 -0.55 10.85 12.45
C THR A 92 -0.29 11.55 11.13
N PHE A 93 -0.59 10.88 10.03
CA PHE A 93 -0.47 11.43 8.68
C PHE A 93 -1.53 10.83 7.75
N THR A 94 -1.81 11.54 6.67
CA THR A 94 -2.78 11.11 5.67
C THR A 94 -2.07 10.64 4.41
N VAL A 95 -2.53 9.52 3.85
CA VAL A 95 -2.14 9.05 2.52
C VAL A 95 -3.39 8.89 1.66
N TYR A 96 -3.39 9.50 0.49
CA TYR A 96 -4.38 9.23 -0.55
C TYR A 96 -3.82 8.20 -1.51
N ALA A 97 -4.66 7.27 -1.95
CA ALA A 97 -4.27 6.27 -2.93
C ALA A 97 -5.31 6.15 -4.06
N LEU A 98 -4.84 6.07 -5.29
CA LEU A 98 -5.66 5.72 -6.45
C LEU A 98 -5.65 4.20 -6.61
N LEU A 99 -6.83 3.59 -6.56
CA LEU A 99 -7.04 2.19 -6.88
C LEU A 99 -7.51 2.06 -8.33
N ASP A 100 -6.88 1.18 -9.09
CA ASP A 100 -7.28 0.93 -10.48
C ASP A 100 -7.19 -0.56 -10.84
N SER A 101 -8.14 -0.97 -11.68
CA SER A 101 -8.20 -2.32 -12.23
C SER A 101 -9.10 -2.35 -13.46
N ALA A 102 -9.21 -3.52 -14.10
CA ALA A 102 -10.06 -3.69 -15.28
C ALA A 102 -11.55 -3.47 -14.96
N SER A 103 -12.00 -3.86 -13.77
CA SER A 103 -13.40 -3.82 -13.36
C SER A 103 -13.81 -2.58 -12.60
N ILE A 104 -12.88 -1.92 -11.91
CA ILE A 104 -13.22 -0.83 -10.98
C ILE A 104 -12.07 0.16 -10.87
N THR A 105 -12.41 1.39 -10.50
CA THR A 105 -11.43 2.36 -10.01
C THR A 105 -11.94 2.98 -8.72
N GLY A 106 -11.06 3.53 -7.90
CA GLY A 106 -11.47 4.18 -6.67
C GLY A 106 -10.41 5.09 -6.08
N ALA A 107 -10.86 6.00 -5.23
CA ALA A 107 -10.01 6.85 -4.44
C ALA A 107 -10.09 6.44 -2.97
N TYR A 108 -8.94 6.29 -2.32
CA TYR A 108 -8.82 5.97 -0.90
C TYR A 108 -8.16 7.12 -0.17
N LYS A 109 -8.58 7.33 1.08
CA LYS A 109 -7.92 8.19 2.06
C LYS A 109 -7.66 7.36 3.31
N PHE A 110 -6.39 7.20 3.64
CA PHE A 110 -5.90 6.54 4.84
C PHE A 110 -5.46 7.61 5.84
N THR A 111 -6.14 7.71 6.98
CA THR A 111 -5.61 8.46 8.13
C THR A 111 -4.89 7.47 9.03
N ILE A 112 -3.56 7.53 9.06
CA ILE A 112 -2.71 6.53 9.70
C ILE A 112 -2.19 7.11 11.01
N HIS A 113 -2.61 6.53 12.13
CA HIS A 113 -2.19 6.87 13.48
C HIS A 113 -1.14 5.87 13.93
N CYS A 114 0.13 6.28 13.92
CA CYS A 114 1.22 5.49 14.45
C CYS A 114 1.30 5.73 15.96
N GLU A 115 0.46 5.06 16.75
CA GLU A 115 0.40 5.16 18.20
C GLU A 115 1.61 4.50 18.87
N LYS A 116 1.70 4.58 20.21
CA LYS A 116 2.83 4.04 20.96
C LYS A 116 2.95 2.51 20.83
N SER A 117 1.83 1.80 20.92
CA SER A 117 1.79 0.33 20.94
C SER A 117 1.22 -0.31 19.69
N GLN A 118 0.63 0.48 18.78
CA GLN A 118 -0.08 -0.03 17.60
C GLN A 118 -0.17 1.00 16.49
N VAL A 119 -0.56 0.56 15.31
CA VAL A 119 -0.97 1.45 14.21
C VAL A 119 -2.46 1.28 13.98
N ILE A 120 -3.20 2.40 13.98
CA ILE A 120 -4.61 2.44 13.61
C ILE A 120 -4.73 3.16 12.26
N MET A 121 -5.54 2.63 11.36
CA MET A 121 -5.80 3.23 10.05
C MET A 121 -7.29 3.45 9.89
N ASP A 122 -7.72 4.71 9.79
CA ASP A 122 -9.06 5.04 9.33
C ASP A 122 -9.07 5.06 7.81
N VAL A 123 -9.98 4.30 7.19
CA VAL A 123 -10.01 4.11 5.73
C VAL A 123 -11.32 4.63 5.15
N GLU A 124 -11.23 5.69 4.37
CA GLU A 124 -12.33 6.21 3.56
C GLU A 124 -12.10 5.81 2.10
N ASN A 125 -13.16 5.44 1.38
CA ASN A 125 -13.05 5.11 -0.04
C ASN A 125 -14.29 5.53 -0.86
N HIS A 126 -14.04 5.83 -2.13
CA HIS A 126 -15.05 6.05 -3.16
C HIS A 126 -14.73 5.14 -4.35
N LEU A 127 -15.63 4.21 -4.65
CA LEU A 127 -15.43 3.17 -5.67
C LEU A 127 -16.39 3.37 -6.84
N TYR A 128 -15.90 3.15 -8.06
CA TYR A 128 -16.62 3.33 -9.31
C TYR A 128 -16.42 2.11 -10.21
N ALA A 129 -17.46 1.27 -10.33
CA ALA A 129 -17.45 0.10 -11.18
C ALA A 129 -17.43 0.52 -12.67
N ARG A 130 -16.55 -0.11 -13.46
CA ARG A 130 -16.46 0.04 -14.92
C ARG A 130 -17.28 -1.01 -15.66
N LYS A 131 -17.56 -2.14 -15.01
CA LYS A 131 -18.41 -3.25 -15.48
C LYS A 131 -19.02 -3.98 -14.27
N ASP A 132 -19.93 -4.91 -14.55
CA ASP A 132 -20.58 -5.71 -13.53
C ASP A 132 -19.57 -6.58 -12.76
N ILE A 133 -19.73 -6.62 -11.43
CA ILE A 133 -18.90 -7.38 -10.49
C ILE A 133 -19.83 -8.30 -9.69
N LYS A 134 -19.51 -9.59 -9.59
CA LYS A 134 -20.36 -10.56 -8.87
C LYS A 134 -20.20 -10.44 -7.36
N GLN A 135 -18.97 -10.29 -6.89
CA GLN A 135 -18.66 -10.21 -5.47
C GLN A 135 -17.61 -9.14 -5.19
N LEU A 136 -17.93 -8.27 -4.23
CA LEU A 136 -17.06 -7.21 -3.76
C LEU A 136 -16.85 -7.32 -2.25
N ALA A 137 -15.60 -7.38 -1.81
CA ALA A 137 -15.25 -7.30 -0.39
C ALA A 137 -14.33 -6.09 -0.16
N LEU A 138 -14.76 -5.20 0.74
CA LEU A 138 -14.04 -3.98 1.11
C LEU A 138 -13.79 -3.93 2.62
N ARG A 139 -12.75 -3.19 3.01
CA ARG A 139 -12.49 -2.81 4.40
C ARG A 139 -13.04 -1.39 4.63
N ARG A 140 -13.70 -1.21 5.77
CA ARG A 140 -14.12 0.08 6.32
C ARG A 140 -13.30 0.34 7.57
#